data_AF-B7KIN8-F1
#
_entry.id   AF-B7KIN8-F1
#
_cell.length_a   1.000
_cell.length_b   1.000
_cell.length_c   1.000
_cell.angle_alpha   90.00
_cell.angle_beta   90.00
_cell.angle_gamma   90.00
#
_symmetry.space_group_name_H-M   'P 1'
#
loop_
_entity.id
_entity.type
_entity.pdbx_description
1 polymer ?
#
loop_
_entity_poly.entity_id
_entity_poly.type
_entity_poly.pdbx_seq_one_letter_code
_entity_poly.pdbx_strand_id
1 'polypeptide(L)'
;MNESLYHKNRQQLEDLMHQVGISSLKELSRLSGVSEWQLIRLEYGLILKIPVEILLKLSHTLNISLNDLLSQFDSGEVVSTPQLPEMGENTEELQALKQDYQRLQQQMEQQRESLTQEFQRLQQEMAQQKETLKEDFQQTSLQTLESWLVQWPTAAVSAQKNPKLPALKLLPLLKPMAMLLKQWGVEAIASVGELVPYDPHYHQLIQGEAQPGERVRVRYVGYRQGDKLLYRAKVSPIEPQPSPKLEENEGENESHSSPTTALDVPQTHPTTVLDVSEEAAAESESSPTTFLDVSEDDAVNPETSENMT
;
A
#
# COMPACT_ATOMS: atom_id res chain seq x y z
N MET A 1 40.85 3.80 -10.26
CA MET A 1 39.67 3.57 -11.13
C MET A 1 39.97 4.25 -12.45
N ASN A 2 40.03 3.50 -13.57
CA ASN A 2 40.30 4.08 -14.88
C ASN A 2 38.99 4.53 -15.51
N GLU A 3 38.48 5.72 -15.14
CA GLU A 3 37.29 6.33 -15.77
C GLU A 3 37.42 6.38 -17.30
N SER A 4 38.64 6.58 -17.80
CA SER A 4 38.98 6.52 -19.22
C SER A 4 38.65 5.17 -19.88
N LEU A 5 38.85 4.05 -19.17
CA LEU A 5 38.60 2.71 -19.71
C LEU A 5 37.09 2.40 -19.78
N TYR A 6 36.35 2.85 -18.78
CA TYR A 6 34.88 2.73 -18.75
C TYR A 6 34.24 3.41 -19.95
N HIS A 7 34.58 4.68 -20.20
CA HIS A 7 34.04 5.42 -21.34
C HIS A 7 34.42 4.80 -22.68
N LYS A 8 35.66 4.33 -22.83
CA LYS A 8 36.14 3.65 -24.04
C LYS A 8 35.34 2.37 -24.32
N ASN A 9 35.26 1.47 -23.34
CA ASN A 9 34.60 0.18 -23.52
C ASN A 9 33.09 0.34 -23.71
N ARG A 10 32.47 1.31 -23.02
CA ARG A 10 31.06 1.63 -23.23
C ARG A 10 30.80 2.11 -24.65
N GLN A 11 31.60 3.05 -25.16
CA GLN A 11 31.48 3.52 -26.54
C GLN A 11 31.64 2.38 -27.54
N GLN A 12 32.63 1.51 -27.31
CA GLN A 12 32.89 0.34 -28.16
C GLN A 12 31.74 -0.68 -28.14
N LEU A 13 31.09 -0.87 -26.99
CA LEU A 13 29.91 -1.73 -26.88
C LEU A 13 28.70 -1.10 -27.59
N GLU A 14 28.50 0.21 -27.46
CA GLU A 14 27.45 0.96 -28.17
C GLU A 14 27.64 0.87 -29.70
N ASP A 15 28.87 0.99 -30.21
CA ASP A 15 29.19 0.85 -31.64
C ASP A 15 28.86 -0.56 -32.16
N LEU A 16 29.22 -1.61 -31.43
CA LEU A 16 28.88 -3.00 -31.77
C LEU A 16 27.37 -3.25 -31.74
N MET A 17 26.66 -2.66 -30.78
CA MET A 17 25.21 -2.75 -30.71
C MET A 17 24.53 -2.08 -31.91
N HIS A 18 25.01 -0.89 -32.30
CA HIS A 18 24.52 -0.20 -33.49
C HIS A 18 24.74 -1.01 -34.78
N GLN A 19 25.87 -1.71 -34.89
CA GLN A 19 26.16 -2.57 -36.04
C GLN A 19 25.17 -3.74 -36.20
N VAL A 20 24.58 -4.21 -35.11
CA VAL A 20 23.60 -5.32 -35.11
C VAL A 20 22.16 -4.82 -34.95
N GLY A 21 21.96 -3.50 -34.90
CA GLY A 21 20.63 -2.89 -34.77
C GLY A 21 20.02 -2.98 -33.37
N ILE A 22 20.84 -3.16 -32.33
CA ILE A 22 20.43 -3.20 -30.93
C ILE A 22 20.47 -1.78 -30.36
N SER A 23 19.36 -1.32 -29.80
CA SER A 23 19.17 0.10 -29.45
C SER A 23 19.54 0.44 -27.99
N SER A 24 19.65 -0.57 -27.11
CA SER A 24 19.93 -0.35 -25.69
C SER A 24 20.55 -1.56 -25.00
N LEU A 25 21.26 -1.33 -23.89
CA LEU A 25 21.84 -2.42 -23.07
C LEU A 25 20.77 -3.36 -22.54
N LYS A 26 19.58 -2.84 -22.24
CA LYS A 26 18.42 -3.63 -21.79
C LYS A 26 17.95 -4.58 -22.89
N GLU A 27 17.97 -4.12 -24.14
CA GLU A 27 17.66 -4.95 -25.30
C GLU A 27 18.73 -6.01 -25.55
N LEU A 28 20.01 -5.65 -25.42
CA LEU A 28 21.14 -6.60 -25.49
C LEU A 28 21.03 -7.69 -24.41
N SER A 29 20.74 -7.31 -23.17
CA SER A 29 20.50 -8.20 -22.03
C SER A 29 19.39 -9.21 -22.33
N ARG A 30 18.26 -8.72 -22.86
CA ARG A 30 17.12 -9.55 -23.24
C ARG A 30 17.44 -10.53 -24.38
N LEU A 31 18.16 -10.08 -25.41
CA LEU A 31 18.48 -10.90 -26.59
C LEU A 31 19.58 -11.93 -26.31
N SER A 32 20.57 -11.57 -25.50
CA SER A 32 21.69 -12.46 -25.14
C SER A 32 21.41 -13.37 -23.94
N GLY A 33 20.37 -13.07 -23.15
CA GLY A 33 20.09 -13.77 -21.89
C GLY A 33 21.16 -13.52 -20.82
N VAL A 34 21.92 -12.43 -20.93
CA VAL A 34 22.99 -12.03 -20.03
C VAL A 34 22.50 -10.88 -19.16
N SER A 35 22.74 -10.95 -17.85
CA SER A 35 22.29 -9.88 -16.95
C SER A 35 23.00 -8.56 -17.24
N GLU A 36 22.30 -7.44 -17.04
CA GLU A 36 22.85 -6.09 -17.24
C GLU A 36 24.11 -5.86 -16.41
N TRP A 37 24.21 -6.48 -15.23
CA TRP A 37 25.41 -6.41 -14.39
C TRP A 37 26.66 -7.00 -15.07
N GLN A 38 26.52 -8.04 -15.89
CA GLN A 38 27.65 -8.61 -16.64
C GLN A 38 28.03 -7.72 -17.84
N LEU A 39 27.07 -7.01 -18.43
CA LEU A 39 27.34 -5.99 -19.45
C LEU A 39 28.10 -4.80 -18.84
N ILE A 40 27.68 -4.33 -17.67
CA ILE A 40 28.37 -3.28 -16.93
C ILE A 40 29.80 -3.71 -16.57
N ARG A 41 30.03 -4.98 -16.20
CA ARG A 41 31.39 -5.50 -15.96
C ARG A 41 32.26 -5.47 -17.21
N LEU A 42 31.68 -5.72 -18.39
CA LEU A 42 32.38 -5.58 -19.66
C LEU A 42 32.79 -4.12 -19.89
N GLU A 43 31.89 -3.15 -19.63
CA GLU A 43 32.21 -1.73 -19.69
C GLU A 43 33.33 -1.34 -18.72
N TYR A 44 33.37 -1.91 -17.51
CA TYR A 44 34.47 -1.70 -16.56
C TYR A 44 35.78 -2.42 -16.91
N GLY A 45 35.88 -3.09 -18.06
CA GLY A 45 37.12 -3.75 -18.52
C GLY A 45 37.40 -5.07 -17.82
N LEU A 46 36.40 -5.70 -17.23
CA LEU A 46 36.55 -6.95 -16.48
C LEU A 46 36.29 -8.19 -17.35
N ILE A 47 36.57 -8.13 -18.66
CA ILE A 47 36.26 -9.22 -19.61
C ILE A 47 36.86 -10.57 -19.18
N LEU A 48 38.07 -10.56 -18.61
CA LEU A 48 38.75 -11.77 -18.11
C LEU A 48 38.09 -12.39 -16.87
N LYS A 49 37.22 -11.65 -16.16
CA LYS A 49 36.45 -12.12 -14.99
C LYS A 49 35.01 -12.51 -15.34
N ILE A 50 34.66 -12.48 -16.63
CA ILE A 50 33.36 -12.93 -17.14
C ILE A 50 33.48 -14.39 -17.58
N PRO A 51 32.58 -15.28 -17.13
CA PRO A 51 32.55 -16.67 -17.58
C PRO A 51 32.49 -16.79 -19.10
N VAL A 52 33.23 -17.75 -19.68
CA VAL A 52 33.30 -17.96 -21.14
C VAL A 52 31.94 -18.20 -21.76
N GLU A 53 31.02 -18.87 -21.06
CA GLU A 53 29.63 -19.07 -21.52
C GLU A 53 28.92 -17.74 -21.79
N ILE A 54 29.14 -16.74 -20.93
CA ILE A 54 28.55 -15.41 -21.08
C ILE A 54 29.18 -14.68 -22.26
N LEU A 55 30.51 -14.79 -22.42
CA LEU A 55 31.21 -14.20 -23.56
C LEU A 55 30.76 -14.82 -24.89
N LEU A 56 30.47 -16.13 -24.92
CA LEU A 56 29.91 -16.82 -26.08
C LEU A 56 28.51 -16.29 -26.43
N LYS A 57 27.62 -16.14 -25.44
CA LYS A 57 26.28 -15.56 -25.66
C LYS A 57 26.35 -14.13 -26.22
N LEU A 58 27.25 -13.31 -25.70
CA LEU A 58 27.48 -11.96 -26.20
C LEU A 58 28.05 -11.97 -27.61
N SER A 59 29.05 -12.81 -27.90
CA SER A 59 29.65 -12.93 -29.24
C SER A 59 28.61 -13.32 -30.31
N HIS A 60 27.72 -14.27 -29.99
CA HIS A 60 26.64 -14.69 -30.87
C HIS A 60 25.61 -13.58 -31.10
N THR A 61 25.24 -12.85 -30.04
CA THR A 61 24.24 -11.78 -30.12
C THR A 61 24.77 -10.55 -30.86
N LEU A 62 26.04 -10.23 -30.67
CA LEU A 62 26.74 -9.13 -31.34
C LEU A 62 27.31 -9.54 -32.70
N ASN A 63 27.08 -10.78 -33.14
CA ASN A 63 27.54 -11.31 -34.43
C ASN A 63 29.04 -11.08 -34.72
N ILE A 64 29.88 -11.23 -33.69
CA ILE A 64 31.34 -11.16 -33.78
C ILE A 64 31.96 -12.44 -33.23
N SER A 65 33.18 -12.78 -33.65
CA SER A 65 33.85 -13.96 -33.11
C SER A 65 34.25 -13.74 -31.65
N LEU A 66 34.34 -14.81 -30.86
CA LEU A 66 34.81 -14.73 -29.47
C LEU A 66 36.21 -14.10 -29.38
N ASN A 67 37.09 -14.40 -30.33
CA ASN A 67 38.44 -13.84 -30.38
C ASN A 67 38.44 -12.34 -30.69
N ASP A 68 37.53 -11.88 -31.56
CA ASP A 68 37.38 -10.46 -31.86
C ASP A 68 36.79 -9.71 -30.65
N LEU A 69 35.79 -10.30 -29.99
CA LEU A 69 35.23 -9.75 -28.74
C LEU A 69 36.32 -9.63 -27.67
N LEU A 70 37.13 -10.67 -27.48
CA LEU A 70 38.26 -10.64 -26.56
C LEU A 70 39.25 -9.56 -26.97
N SER A 71 39.70 -9.51 -28.22
CA SER A 71 40.70 -8.55 -28.69
C SER A 71 40.24 -7.09 -28.63
N GLN A 72 38.93 -6.87 -28.73
CA GLN A 72 38.31 -5.56 -28.66
C GLN A 72 38.20 -5.01 -27.23
N PHE A 73 37.89 -5.86 -26.26
CA PHE A 73 37.68 -5.48 -24.86
C PHE A 73 38.83 -5.90 -23.94
N ASP A 74 39.82 -6.62 -24.47
CA ASP A 74 41.08 -6.87 -23.80
C ASP A 74 41.79 -5.53 -23.68
N SER A 75 41.78 -5.04 -22.46
CA SER A 75 42.47 -3.83 -22.09
C SER A 75 43.92 -4.24 -22.07
N GLY A 76 44.66 -3.99 -23.16
CA GLY A 76 46.05 -4.41 -23.39
C GLY A 76 47.10 -3.95 -22.36
N GLU A 77 46.80 -3.96 -21.07
CA GLU A 77 47.68 -4.61 -20.10
C GLU A 77 47.92 -6.05 -20.58
N VAL A 78 48.85 -6.13 -21.52
CA VAL A 78 49.67 -7.30 -21.71
C VAL A 78 50.13 -7.66 -20.31
N VAL A 79 49.49 -8.65 -19.69
CA VAL A 79 50.28 -9.68 -19.03
C VAL A 79 51.15 -10.16 -20.17
N SER A 80 52.33 -9.53 -20.30
CA SER A 80 53.47 -10.16 -20.92
C SER A 80 53.39 -11.57 -20.38
N THR A 81 53.15 -12.56 -21.24
CA THR A 81 53.46 -13.95 -20.90
C THR A 81 54.77 -13.84 -20.15
N PRO A 82 54.83 -14.15 -18.84
CA PRO A 82 56.05 -13.92 -18.11
C PRO A 82 57.07 -14.81 -18.80
N GLN A 83 57.93 -14.18 -19.59
CA GLN A 83 59.22 -14.72 -19.87
C GLN A 83 59.85 -14.73 -18.50
N LEU A 84 59.75 -15.90 -17.84
CA LEU A 84 60.11 -16.15 -16.44
C LEU A 84 61.28 -15.22 -16.07
N PRO A 85 61.01 -14.08 -15.41
CA PRO A 85 62.05 -13.30 -14.81
C PRO A 85 62.53 -14.17 -13.65
N GLU A 86 63.83 -14.31 -13.55
CA GLU A 86 64.49 -15.12 -12.52
C GLU A 86 63.84 -14.88 -11.15
N MET A 87 63.51 -15.97 -10.47
CA MET A 87 63.09 -15.97 -9.06
C MET A 87 64.20 -15.33 -8.22
N GLY A 88 64.04 -14.05 -7.92
CA GLY A 88 64.87 -13.33 -6.97
C GLY A 88 64.22 -11.98 -6.65
N GLU A 89 63.85 -11.80 -5.39
CA GLU A 89 63.68 -10.49 -4.71
C GLU A 89 62.29 -9.81 -4.59
N ASN A 90 61.20 -10.25 -5.26
CA ASN A 90 59.85 -9.67 -5.03
C ASN A 90 58.97 -10.41 -3.99
N THR A 91 59.57 -11.19 -3.09
CA THR A 91 58.84 -11.98 -2.09
C THR A 91 58.16 -11.10 -1.03
N GLU A 92 58.75 -9.96 -0.67
CA GLU A 92 58.24 -9.08 0.40
C GLU A 92 56.98 -8.32 -0.03
N GLU A 93 56.94 -7.77 -1.25
CA GLU A 93 55.77 -7.07 -1.79
C GLU A 93 54.57 -8.02 -1.97
N LEU A 94 54.83 -9.25 -2.44
CA LEU A 94 53.80 -10.27 -2.59
C LEU A 94 53.24 -10.69 -1.22
N GLN A 95 54.09 -10.74 -0.19
CA GLN A 95 53.68 -11.04 1.17
C GLN A 95 52.84 -9.91 1.79
N ALA A 96 53.19 -8.65 1.55
CA ALA A 96 52.42 -7.48 1.96
C ALA A 96 51.04 -7.45 1.28
N LEU A 97 50.98 -7.66 -0.03
CA LEU A 97 49.71 -7.69 -0.78
C LEU A 97 48.77 -8.80 -0.28
N LYS A 98 49.31 -9.98 0.07
CA LYS A 98 48.53 -11.08 0.65
C LYS A 98 47.95 -10.71 2.02
N GLN A 99 48.73 -10.02 2.86
CA GLN A 99 48.25 -9.54 4.16
C GLN A 99 47.13 -8.52 4.01
N ASP A 100 47.24 -7.58 3.07
CA ASP A 100 46.22 -6.57 2.82
C ASP A 100 44.93 -7.18 2.26
N TYR A 101 45.04 -8.17 1.36
CA TYR A 101 43.88 -8.93 0.90
C TYR A 101 43.18 -9.67 2.06
N GLN A 102 43.95 -10.29 2.96
CA GLN A 102 43.41 -10.98 4.14
C GLN A 102 42.72 -10.00 5.10
N ARG A 103 43.29 -8.81 5.32
CA ARG A 103 42.66 -7.75 6.13
C ARG A 103 41.34 -7.29 5.50
N LEU A 104 41.33 -7.08 4.19
CA LEU A 104 40.12 -6.67 3.47
C LEU A 104 39.03 -7.74 3.56
N GLN A 105 39.39 -9.03 3.42
CA GLN A 105 38.44 -10.13 3.62
C GLN A 105 37.86 -10.15 5.03
N GLN A 106 38.69 -9.97 6.06
CA GLN A 106 38.23 -9.91 7.45
C GLN A 106 37.30 -8.73 7.68
N GLN A 107 37.61 -7.56 7.13
CA GLN A 107 36.76 -6.38 7.22
C GLN A 107 35.40 -6.61 6.55
N MET A 108 35.39 -7.23 5.37
CA MET A 108 34.15 -7.56 4.67
C MET A 108 33.32 -8.58 5.44
N GLU A 109 33.96 -9.57 6.07
CA GLU A 109 33.25 -10.56 6.90
C GLU A 109 32.64 -9.90 8.14
N GLN A 110 33.38 -9.02 8.82
CA GLN A 110 32.86 -8.26 9.95
C GLN A 110 31.66 -7.39 9.56
N GLN A 111 31.72 -6.74 8.39
CA GLN A 111 30.59 -5.96 7.86
C GLN A 111 29.38 -6.84 7.54
N ARG A 112 29.60 -8.06 7.02
CA ARG A 112 28.54 -9.02 6.73
C ARG A 112 27.89 -9.51 8.01
N GLU A 113 28.69 -9.81 9.03
CA GLU A 113 28.21 -10.23 10.35
C GLU A 113 27.40 -9.12 11.03
N SER A 114 27.90 -7.88 11.03
CA SER A 114 27.18 -6.75 11.64
C SER A 114 25.84 -6.50 10.93
N LEU A 115 25.83 -6.52 9.60
CA LEU A 115 24.60 -6.34 8.83
C LEU A 115 23.60 -7.47 9.08
N THR A 116 24.07 -8.71 9.21
CA THR A 116 23.22 -9.86 9.52
C THR A 116 22.59 -9.72 10.90
N GLN A 117 23.36 -9.27 11.90
CA GLN A 117 22.86 -9.03 13.25
C GLN A 117 21.81 -7.91 13.29
N GLU A 118 22.07 -6.79 12.60
CA GLU A 118 21.12 -5.68 12.50
C GLU A 118 19.82 -6.09 11.82
N PHE A 119 19.91 -6.84 10.72
CA PHE A 119 18.74 -7.37 10.02
C PHE A 119 17.92 -8.32 10.91
N GLN A 120 18.59 -9.19 11.67
CA GLN A 120 17.92 -10.09 12.62
C GLN A 120 17.22 -9.30 13.74
N ARG A 121 17.88 -8.28 14.29
CA ARG A 121 17.29 -7.39 15.31
C ARG A 121 16.05 -6.69 14.76
N LEU A 122 16.14 -6.12 13.57
CA LEU A 122 15.03 -5.41 12.94
C LEU A 122 13.83 -6.34 12.66
N GLN A 123 14.09 -7.56 12.21
CA GLN A 123 13.03 -8.55 12.03
C GLN A 123 12.32 -8.89 13.34
N GLN A 124 13.09 -9.05 14.42
CA GLN A 124 12.52 -9.32 15.74
C GLN A 124 11.69 -8.13 16.25
N GLU A 125 12.19 -6.91 16.07
CA GLU A 125 11.46 -5.69 16.44
C GLU A 125 10.15 -5.57 15.66
N MET A 126 10.16 -5.81 14.35
CA MET A 126 8.95 -5.81 13.51
C MET A 126 7.94 -6.88 13.95
N ALA A 127 8.42 -8.06 14.35
CA ALA A 127 7.56 -9.13 14.87
C ALA A 127 6.91 -8.73 16.20
N GLN A 128 7.67 -8.09 17.10
CA GLN A 128 7.16 -7.57 18.37
C GLN A 128 6.14 -6.46 18.16
N GLN A 129 6.47 -5.45 17.34
CA GLN A 129 5.55 -4.36 17.00
C GLN A 129 4.23 -4.87 16.43
N LYS A 130 4.28 -5.90 15.57
CA LYS A 130 3.08 -6.52 15.01
C LYS A 130 2.20 -7.17 16.08
N GLU A 131 2.80 -7.85 17.06
CA GLU A 131 2.03 -8.47 18.13
C GLU A 131 1.43 -7.41 19.06
N THR A 132 2.20 -6.39 19.46
CA THR A 132 1.69 -5.26 20.25
C THR A 132 0.53 -4.57 19.55
N LEU A 133 0.66 -4.26 18.25
CA LEU A 133 -0.43 -3.65 17.49
C LEU A 133 -1.69 -4.52 17.45
N LYS A 134 -1.52 -5.85 17.42
CA LYS A 134 -2.64 -6.80 17.44
C LYS A 134 -3.32 -6.83 18.81
N GLU A 135 -2.54 -6.83 19.89
CA GLU A 135 -3.06 -6.74 21.26
C GLU A 135 -3.79 -5.42 21.49
N ASP A 136 -3.19 -4.30 21.12
CA ASP A 136 -3.78 -2.96 21.23
C ASP A 136 -5.09 -2.85 20.43
N PHE A 137 -5.11 -3.41 19.21
CA PHE A 137 -6.32 -3.47 18.39
C PHE A 137 -7.42 -4.28 19.07
N GLN A 138 -7.10 -5.45 19.63
CA GLN A 138 -8.07 -6.28 20.35
C GLN A 138 -8.61 -5.55 21.58
N GLN A 139 -7.72 -4.97 22.39
CA GLN A 139 -8.08 -4.27 23.62
C GLN A 139 -8.98 -3.06 23.33
N THR A 140 -8.62 -2.23 22.34
CA THR A 140 -9.41 -1.06 21.94
C THR A 140 -10.78 -1.48 21.40
N SER A 141 -10.84 -2.58 20.64
CA SER A 141 -12.09 -3.12 20.12
C SER A 141 -13.00 -3.64 21.23
N LEU A 142 -12.44 -4.37 22.21
CA LEU A 142 -13.17 -4.88 23.36
C LEU A 142 -13.68 -3.76 24.26
N GLN A 143 -12.87 -2.75 24.52
CA GLN A 143 -13.26 -1.58 25.31
C GLN A 143 -14.44 -0.85 24.67
N THR A 144 -14.43 -0.69 23.35
CA THR A 144 -15.57 -0.10 22.63
C THR A 144 -16.81 -0.99 22.75
N LEU A 145 -16.65 -2.31 22.63
CA LEU A 145 -17.75 -3.29 22.68
C LEU A 145 -18.24 -3.64 24.10
N GLU A 146 -17.57 -3.17 25.16
CA GLU A 146 -17.82 -3.58 26.55
C GLU A 146 -19.31 -3.46 26.92
N SER A 147 -19.90 -2.30 26.68
CA SER A 147 -21.32 -2.06 26.97
C SER A 147 -22.25 -3.01 26.21
N TRP A 148 -21.92 -3.34 24.96
CA TRP A 148 -22.70 -4.31 24.18
C TRP A 148 -22.54 -5.72 24.73
N LEU A 149 -21.31 -6.16 25.06
CA LEU A 149 -21.03 -7.48 25.62
C LEU A 149 -21.78 -7.71 26.94
N VAL A 150 -21.87 -6.69 27.80
CA VAL A 150 -22.59 -6.77 29.08
C VAL A 150 -24.11 -6.79 28.88
N GLN A 151 -24.65 -5.97 27.99
CA GLN A 151 -26.10 -5.74 27.90
C GLN A 151 -26.82 -6.68 26.91
N TRP A 152 -26.11 -7.16 25.88
CA TRP A 152 -26.70 -8.00 24.83
C TRP A 152 -27.30 -9.31 25.35
N PRO A 153 -26.66 -10.07 26.25
CA PRO A 153 -27.23 -11.33 26.76
C PRO A 153 -28.58 -11.11 27.45
N THR A 154 -28.70 -10.06 28.27
CA THR A 154 -29.95 -9.71 28.93
C THR A 154 -31.03 -9.33 27.91
N ALA A 155 -30.68 -8.48 26.95
CA ALA A 155 -31.61 -8.07 25.89
C ALA A 155 -32.11 -9.26 25.05
N ALA A 156 -31.23 -10.21 24.74
CA ALA A 156 -31.57 -11.42 24.00
C ALA A 156 -32.58 -12.30 24.76
N VAL A 157 -32.33 -12.55 26.06
CA VAL A 157 -33.28 -13.31 26.90
C VAL A 157 -34.61 -12.58 27.04
N SER A 158 -34.58 -11.25 27.21
CA SER A 158 -35.81 -10.44 27.28
C SER A 158 -36.62 -10.50 25.99
N ALA A 159 -35.97 -10.45 24.82
CA ALA A 159 -36.64 -10.55 23.53
C ALA A 159 -37.25 -11.93 23.28
N GLN A 160 -36.58 -13.01 23.71
CA GLN A 160 -37.12 -14.37 23.62
C GLN A 160 -38.33 -14.57 24.52
N LYS A 161 -38.28 -14.06 25.76
CA LYS A 161 -39.40 -14.15 26.72
C LYS A 161 -40.57 -13.24 26.37
N ASN A 162 -40.31 -12.13 25.70
CA ASN A 162 -41.33 -11.18 25.27
C ASN A 162 -41.27 -10.94 23.76
N PRO A 163 -41.97 -11.76 22.95
CA PRO A 163 -42.02 -11.60 21.50
C PRO A 163 -42.64 -10.27 21.03
N LYS A 164 -43.35 -9.54 21.91
CA LYS A 164 -43.94 -8.23 21.61
C LYS A 164 -43.00 -7.07 21.97
N LEU A 165 -41.77 -7.36 22.40
CA LEU A 165 -40.77 -6.32 22.71
C LEU A 165 -40.51 -5.47 21.47
N PRO A 166 -40.65 -4.12 21.54
CA PRO A 166 -40.40 -3.26 20.39
C PRO A 166 -38.93 -3.35 19.95
N ALA A 167 -38.69 -3.67 18.68
CA ALA A 167 -37.34 -3.73 18.11
C ALA A 167 -36.55 -2.41 18.26
N LEU A 168 -37.25 -1.28 18.33
CA LEU A 168 -36.66 0.03 18.60
C LEU A 168 -35.82 0.06 19.89
N LYS A 169 -36.20 -0.73 20.90
CA LYS A 169 -35.45 -0.83 22.18
C LYS A 169 -34.11 -1.53 22.03
N LEU A 170 -33.88 -2.26 20.93
CA LEU A 170 -32.63 -2.97 20.67
C LEU A 170 -31.61 -2.10 19.92
N LEU A 171 -32.06 -1.08 19.17
CA LEU A 171 -31.17 -0.22 18.38
C LEU A 171 -30.05 0.46 19.19
N PRO A 172 -30.29 1.00 20.40
CA PRO A 172 -29.24 1.63 21.19
C PRO A 172 -28.07 0.69 21.52
N LEU A 173 -28.33 -0.61 21.65
CA LEU A 173 -27.31 -1.62 21.95
C LEU A 173 -26.31 -1.79 20.80
N LEU A 174 -26.69 -1.43 19.58
CA LEU A 174 -25.82 -1.54 18.40
C LEU A 174 -24.92 -0.31 18.19
N LYS A 175 -25.05 0.74 19.01
CA LYS A 175 -24.19 1.94 18.91
C LYS A 175 -22.70 1.63 19.00
N PRO A 176 -22.20 0.78 19.93
CA PRO A 176 -20.80 0.39 19.98
C PRO A 176 -20.27 -0.20 18.65
N MET A 177 -21.09 -1.03 17.99
CA MET A 177 -20.73 -1.60 16.69
C MET A 177 -20.63 -0.52 15.61
N ALA A 178 -21.58 0.42 15.58
CA ALA A 178 -21.52 1.54 14.64
C ALA A 178 -20.30 2.44 14.88
N MET A 179 -19.90 2.64 16.13
CA MET A 179 -18.68 3.38 16.48
C MET A 179 -17.41 2.67 15.99
N LEU A 180 -17.32 1.34 16.15
CA LEU A 180 -16.19 0.57 15.62
C LEU A 180 -16.08 0.66 14.11
N LEU A 181 -17.20 0.45 13.39
CA LEU A 181 -17.21 0.56 11.93
C LEU A 181 -16.74 1.94 11.46
N LYS A 182 -17.20 3.01 12.14
CA LYS A 182 -16.74 4.37 11.87
C LYS A 182 -15.24 4.53 12.13
N GLN A 183 -14.73 4.03 13.25
CA GLN A 183 -13.30 4.11 13.60
C GLN A 183 -12.42 3.36 12.59
N TRP A 184 -12.91 2.24 12.06
CA TRP A 184 -12.23 1.47 11.02
C TRP A 184 -12.36 2.06 9.62
N GLY A 185 -13.07 3.19 9.46
CA GLY A 185 -13.31 3.82 8.16
C GLY A 185 -14.23 3.01 7.25
N VAL A 186 -15.09 2.17 7.84
CA VAL A 186 -16.10 1.40 7.10
C VAL A 186 -17.34 2.28 6.92
N GLU A 187 -17.64 2.57 5.66
CA GLU A 187 -18.73 3.46 5.26
C GLU A 187 -19.80 2.72 4.48
N ALA A 188 -21.04 3.11 4.70
CA ALA A 188 -22.18 2.68 3.89
C ALA A 188 -22.15 3.39 2.54
N ILE A 189 -22.35 2.65 1.45
CA ILE A 189 -22.43 3.19 0.09
C ILE A 189 -23.71 4.01 -0.10
N ALA A 190 -24.81 3.58 0.53
CA ALA A 190 -26.11 4.24 0.49
C ALA A 190 -26.99 3.76 1.65
N SER A 191 -28.07 4.48 1.94
CA SER A 191 -29.03 4.15 3.00
C SER A 191 -30.13 3.19 2.50
N VAL A 192 -30.67 2.35 3.39
CA VAL A 192 -31.80 1.48 3.03
C VAL A 192 -33.00 2.32 2.59
N GLY A 193 -33.59 1.98 1.45
CA GLY A 193 -34.73 2.68 0.88
C GLY A 193 -34.38 3.94 0.08
N GLU A 194 -33.13 4.39 0.11
CA GLU A 194 -32.65 5.53 -0.66
C GLU A 194 -32.73 5.24 -2.17
N LEU A 195 -33.02 6.29 -2.96
CA LEU A 195 -33.00 6.25 -4.41
C LEU A 195 -31.69 6.83 -4.91
N VAL A 196 -30.82 5.97 -5.44
CA VAL A 196 -29.48 6.33 -5.92
C VAL A 196 -29.37 6.03 -7.42
N PRO A 197 -28.53 6.75 -8.17
CA PRO A 197 -28.21 6.37 -9.55
C PRO A 197 -27.50 5.02 -9.55
N TYR A 198 -27.91 4.13 -10.45
CA TYR A 198 -27.34 2.80 -10.57
C TYR A 198 -25.88 2.89 -11.04
N ASP A 199 -24.99 2.21 -10.34
CA ASP A 199 -23.57 2.12 -10.68
C ASP A 199 -23.17 0.66 -10.50
N PRO A 200 -22.87 -0.07 -11.59
CA PRO A 200 -22.49 -1.49 -11.52
C PRO A 200 -21.27 -1.79 -10.64
N HIS A 201 -20.41 -0.81 -10.35
CA HIS A 201 -19.26 -0.99 -9.47
C HIS A 201 -19.70 -1.14 -8.01
N TYR A 202 -20.60 -0.28 -7.56
CA TYR A 202 -21.06 -0.20 -6.18
C TYR A 202 -22.40 -0.90 -5.93
N HIS A 203 -23.16 -1.20 -6.99
CA HIS A 203 -24.54 -1.69 -6.92
C HIS A 203 -24.72 -3.04 -7.62
N GLN A 204 -25.54 -3.90 -7.01
CA GLN A 204 -25.96 -5.19 -7.56
C GLN A 204 -27.49 -5.23 -7.63
N LEU A 205 -28.04 -5.41 -8.83
CA LEU A 205 -29.47 -5.60 -9.00
C LEU A 205 -29.91 -6.95 -8.43
N ILE A 206 -30.93 -6.96 -7.56
CA ILE A 206 -31.52 -8.20 -7.03
C ILE A 206 -32.48 -8.80 -8.06
N GLN A 207 -33.21 -7.94 -8.77
CA GLN A 207 -34.24 -8.29 -9.74
C GLN A 207 -34.33 -7.17 -10.78
N GLY A 208 -34.78 -7.53 -12.00
CA GLY A 208 -34.95 -6.61 -13.11
C GLY A 208 -33.63 -6.15 -13.76
N GLU A 209 -33.76 -5.23 -14.70
CA GLU A 209 -32.64 -4.58 -15.40
C GLU A 209 -32.69 -3.08 -15.11
N ALA A 210 -31.53 -2.45 -14.98
CA ALA A 210 -31.40 -1.00 -14.87
C ALA A 210 -30.17 -0.55 -15.63
N GLN A 211 -30.27 0.57 -16.34
CA GLN A 211 -29.12 1.15 -17.03
C GLN A 211 -28.25 1.94 -16.04
N PRO A 212 -26.91 2.01 -16.22
CA PRO A 212 -26.06 2.89 -15.42
C PRO A 212 -26.61 4.33 -15.41
N GLY A 213 -26.73 4.91 -14.22
CA GLY A 213 -27.34 6.23 -13.99
C GLY A 213 -28.85 6.21 -13.72
N GLU A 214 -29.56 5.12 -14.02
CA GLU A 214 -30.98 4.98 -13.73
C GLU A 214 -31.25 4.91 -12.21
N ARG A 215 -32.34 5.51 -11.74
CA ARG A 215 -32.65 5.51 -10.29
C ARG A 215 -33.06 4.12 -9.84
N VAL A 216 -32.39 3.63 -8.82
CA VAL A 216 -32.66 2.34 -8.18
C VAL A 216 -32.83 2.51 -6.68
N ARG A 217 -33.68 1.68 -6.07
CA ARG A 217 -33.93 1.68 -4.63
C ARG A 217 -33.00 0.71 -3.93
N VAL A 218 -32.30 1.17 -2.89
CA VAL A 218 -31.44 0.33 -2.06
C VAL A 218 -32.29 -0.58 -1.17
N ARG A 219 -32.07 -1.89 -1.28
CA ARG A 219 -32.69 -2.93 -0.46
C ARG A 219 -31.77 -3.42 0.64
N TYR A 220 -30.48 -3.59 0.32
CA TYR A 220 -29.44 -3.91 1.29
C TYR A 220 -28.26 -2.97 1.12
N VAL A 221 -27.77 -2.43 2.23
CA VAL A 221 -26.62 -1.53 2.28
C VAL A 221 -25.37 -2.26 1.82
N GLY A 222 -24.59 -1.61 0.94
CA GLY A 222 -23.24 -2.00 0.63
C GLY A 222 -22.23 -1.24 1.48
N TYR A 223 -21.02 -1.77 1.61
CA TYR A 223 -19.99 -1.20 2.45
C TYR A 223 -18.66 -1.05 1.70
N ARG A 224 -17.92 -0.02 2.04
CA ARG A 224 -16.55 0.22 1.59
C ARG A 224 -15.65 0.60 2.75
N GLN A 225 -14.35 0.40 2.59
CA GLN A 225 -13.33 0.87 3.53
C GLN A 225 -12.27 1.62 2.72
N GLY A 226 -12.27 2.96 2.80
CA GLY A 226 -11.51 3.80 1.87
C GLY A 226 -11.90 3.52 0.41
N ASP A 227 -10.92 3.14 -0.40
CA ASP A 227 -11.12 2.77 -1.82
C ASP A 227 -11.54 1.32 -2.02
N LYS A 228 -11.46 0.48 -0.97
CA LYS A 228 -11.76 -0.94 -1.06
C LYS A 228 -13.26 -1.17 -0.91
N LEU A 229 -13.89 -1.65 -1.97
CA LEU A 229 -15.26 -2.17 -1.92
C LEU A 229 -15.30 -3.48 -1.12
N LEU A 230 -16.08 -3.52 -0.03
CA LEU A 230 -16.31 -4.71 0.77
C LEU A 230 -17.54 -5.47 0.27
N TYR A 231 -18.62 -4.75 0.01
CA TYR A 231 -19.88 -5.32 -0.46
C TYR A 231 -20.66 -4.35 -1.33
N ARG A 232 -21.17 -4.81 -2.47
CA ARG A 232 -22.05 -4.01 -3.33
C ARG A 232 -23.41 -3.83 -2.66
N ALA A 233 -23.95 -2.63 -2.71
CA ALA A 233 -25.32 -2.41 -2.24
C ALA A 233 -26.28 -3.13 -3.18
N LYS A 234 -27.23 -3.86 -2.60
CA LYS A 234 -28.22 -4.55 -3.41
C LYS A 234 -29.40 -3.65 -3.65
N VAL A 235 -29.75 -3.47 -4.92
CA VAL A 235 -30.72 -2.49 -5.37
C VAL A 235 -31.80 -3.14 -6.23
N SER A 236 -32.94 -2.48 -6.35
CA SER A 236 -34.02 -2.86 -7.27
C SER A 236 -34.40 -1.66 -8.12
N PRO A 237 -34.73 -1.83 -9.41
CA PRO A 237 -35.36 -0.79 -10.20
C PRO A 237 -36.64 -0.31 -9.51
N ILE A 238 -36.97 0.96 -9.70
CA ILE A 238 -38.31 1.45 -9.41
C ILE A 238 -39.21 0.95 -10.55
N GLU A 239 -40.19 0.11 -10.23
CA GLU A 239 -41.21 -0.28 -11.23
C GLU A 239 -41.76 0.99 -11.88
N PRO A 240 -41.77 1.10 -13.22
CA PRO A 240 -42.40 2.21 -13.89
C PRO A 240 -43.89 2.17 -13.57
N GLN A 241 -44.37 3.19 -12.86
CA GLN A 241 -45.80 3.46 -12.77
C GLN A 241 -46.35 3.52 -14.21
N PRO A 242 -47.44 2.79 -14.55
CA PRO A 242 -48.02 2.90 -15.87
C PRO A 242 -48.51 4.34 -16.03
N SER A 243 -47.88 5.07 -16.96
CA SER A 243 -48.29 6.43 -17.31
C SER A 243 -49.77 6.42 -17.67
N PRO A 244 -50.59 7.37 -17.19
CA PRO A 244 -51.96 7.47 -17.66
C PRO A 244 -51.90 7.70 -19.16
N LYS A 245 -52.66 6.89 -19.90
CA LYS A 245 -52.89 7.09 -21.34
C LYS A 245 -53.26 8.56 -21.54
N LEU A 246 -52.48 9.26 -22.35
CA LEU A 246 -52.92 10.51 -22.96
C LEU A 246 -54.12 10.15 -23.83
N GLU A 247 -55.33 10.30 -23.28
CA GLU A 247 -56.50 10.53 -24.10
C GLU A 247 -56.29 11.89 -24.76
N GLU A 248 -55.92 11.84 -26.03
CA GLU A 248 -56.13 12.95 -26.96
C GLU A 248 -57.61 13.30 -26.91
N ASN A 249 -57.93 14.44 -26.30
CA ASN A 249 -59.23 15.07 -26.46
C ASN A 249 -58.99 16.41 -27.17
N GLU A 250 -59.21 16.38 -28.48
CA GLU A 250 -59.43 17.55 -29.29
C GLU A 250 -60.69 18.27 -28.79
N GLY A 251 -60.61 19.59 -28.63
CA GLY A 251 -61.73 20.40 -28.16
C GLY A 251 -61.36 21.87 -28.06
N GLU A 252 -61.42 22.55 -29.19
CA GLU A 252 -61.45 24.01 -29.35
C GLU A 252 -62.50 24.64 -28.40
N ASN A 253 -62.18 25.73 -27.70
CA ASN A 253 -62.80 27.04 -27.98
C ASN A 253 -62.24 28.23 -27.17
N GLU A 254 -62.25 29.35 -27.88
CA GLU A 254 -62.04 30.78 -27.65
C GLU A 254 -62.11 31.43 -26.24
N SER A 255 -61.14 32.33 -26.03
CA SER A 255 -61.19 33.70 -25.48
C SER A 255 -62.40 34.19 -24.67
N HIS A 256 -62.14 34.76 -23.48
CA HIS A 256 -62.36 36.20 -23.15
C HIS A 256 -62.01 36.57 -21.68
N SER A 257 -61.33 37.71 -21.53
CA SER A 257 -61.44 38.75 -20.46
C SER A 257 -61.10 38.46 -18.97
N SER A 258 -60.09 39.21 -18.47
CA SER A 258 -59.89 39.67 -17.07
C SER A 258 -60.95 40.73 -16.66
N PRO A 259 -60.97 41.40 -15.45
CA PRO A 259 -59.96 41.49 -14.37
C PRO A 259 -60.50 41.65 -12.89
N THR A 260 -59.58 41.94 -11.94
CA THR A 260 -59.72 42.90 -10.80
C THR A 260 -59.95 42.40 -9.33
N THR A 261 -58.90 42.62 -8.51
CA THR A 261 -58.82 43.16 -7.10
C THR A 261 -59.25 42.38 -5.85
N ALA A 262 -58.30 42.18 -4.91
CA ALA A 262 -58.25 42.77 -3.55
C ALA A 262 -57.18 42.07 -2.67
N LEU A 263 -56.12 42.79 -2.23
CA LEU A 263 -55.79 43.14 -0.84
C LEU A 263 -55.86 42.01 0.21
N ASP A 264 -54.74 41.67 0.86
CA ASP A 264 -54.39 42.19 2.20
C ASP A 264 -53.00 41.67 2.66
N VAL A 265 -52.33 42.48 3.49
CA VAL A 265 -50.99 42.31 4.09
C VAL A 265 -51.21 42.34 5.61
N PRO A 266 -50.54 41.53 6.46
CA PRO A 266 -49.33 42.05 7.15
C PRO A 266 -48.24 41.04 7.53
N GLN A 267 -47.00 41.56 7.44
CA GLN A 267 -45.84 41.52 8.38
C GLN A 267 -45.57 40.22 9.17
N THR A 268 -44.33 39.73 9.30
CA THR A 268 -43.23 40.33 10.09
C THR A 268 -41.85 39.72 9.78
N HIS A 269 -40.79 40.53 9.95
CA HIS A 269 -39.34 40.27 9.94
C HIS A 269 -38.85 39.26 11.02
N PRO A 270 -37.54 38.99 11.26
CA PRO A 270 -36.26 39.40 10.62
C PRO A 270 -35.27 38.21 10.37
N THR A 271 -34.14 38.35 9.65
CA THR A 271 -32.77 38.62 10.16
C THR A 271 -31.82 38.15 9.02
N THR A 272 -31.09 38.98 8.28
CA THR A 272 -29.80 39.66 8.56
C THR A 272 -28.55 38.77 8.43
N VAL A 273 -27.68 39.21 7.48
CA VAL A 273 -26.21 39.04 7.20
C VAL A 273 -25.60 37.64 6.95
N LEU A 274 -24.91 37.41 5.81
CA LEU A 274 -23.52 37.80 5.42
C LEU A 274 -22.47 37.27 6.42
N ASP A 275 -21.27 36.83 6.10
CA ASP A 275 -20.51 36.46 4.89
C ASP A 275 -19.11 36.03 5.43
N VAL A 276 -18.40 35.20 4.67
CA VAL A 276 -16.92 35.03 4.52
C VAL A 276 -15.95 35.26 5.71
N SER A 277 -15.03 34.28 5.89
CA SER A 277 -13.54 34.38 6.00
C SER A 277 -13.04 33.10 6.71
N GLU A 278 -12.28 32.16 6.12
CA GLU A 278 -10.94 32.19 5.50
C GLU A 278 -9.77 32.19 6.52
N GLU A 279 -8.79 31.31 6.24
CA GLU A 279 -7.37 31.34 6.64
C GLU A 279 -6.94 30.76 8.01
N ALA A 280 -5.67 30.42 8.23
CA ALA A 280 -4.85 29.27 7.81
C ALA A 280 -3.69 29.13 8.84
N ALA A 281 -3.09 27.93 8.95
CA ALA A 281 -1.71 27.65 9.46
C ALA A 281 -1.35 28.05 10.92
N ALA A 282 -0.34 27.54 11.63
CA ALA A 282 0.52 26.35 11.60
C ALA A 282 1.33 26.37 12.94
N GLU A 283 1.74 25.18 13.39
CA GLU A 283 2.96 24.84 14.14
C GLU A 283 3.26 25.28 15.60
N SER A 284 3.90 24.30 16.27
CA SER A 284 5.00 24.36 17.27
C SER A 284 4.72 24.30 18.80
N GLU A 285 5.08 23.12 19.34
CA GLU A 285 6.02 22.86 20.44
C GLU A 285 5.64 22.93 21.93
N SER A 286 6.14 21.87 22.61
CA SER A 286 6.68 21.77 23.98
C SER A 286 5.78 21.29 25.14
N SER A 287 6.10 20.09 25.62
CA SER A 287 5.86 19.58 26.98
C SER A 287 6.66 20.40 28.03
N PRO A 288 6.41 20.31 29.36
CA PRO A 288 6.83 19.12 30.14
C PRO A 288 5.97 18.71 31.36
N THR A 289 6.04 17.41 31.62
CA THR A 289 6.20 16.66 32.89
C THR A 289 6.04 17.38 34.24
N THR A 290 5.20 16.80 35.14
CA THR A 290 5.33 16.83 36.62
C THR A 290 4.57 15.60 37.17
N PHE A 291 5.27 14.54 37.58
CA PHE A 291 5.50 14.12 38.98
C PHE A 291 4.22 13.92 39.83
N LEU A 292 3.93 12.67 40.20
CA LEU A 292 3.47 12.31 41.54
C LEU A 292 3.81 10.85 41.84
N ASP A 293 4.71 10.74 42.81
CA ASP A 293 5.18 9.60 43.57
C ASP A 293 4.13 9.25 44.64
N VAL A 294 3.73 7.98 44.74
CA VAL A 294 3.26 7.37 46.00
C VAL A 294 3.76 5.94 46.02
N SER A 295 4.75 5.73 46.88
CA SER A 295 5.18 4.44 47.42
C SER A 295 4.15 3.95 48.44
N GLU A 296 3.82 2.66 48.43
CA GLU A 296 3.42 1.95 49.65
C GLU A 296 3.81 0.48 49.53
N ASP A 297 4.79 0.12 50.37
CA ASP A 297 5.19 -1.24 50.75
C ASP A 297 4.00 -2.02 51.32
N ASP A 298 3.87 -3.30 50.97
CA ASP A 298 3.62 -4.30 52.01
C ASP A 298 4.08 -5.69 51.54
N ALA A 299 5.03 -6.22 52.30
CA ALA A 299 5.59 -7.55 52.15
C ALA A 299 4.90 -8.49 53.15
N VAL A 300 4.28 -9.58 52.67
CA VAL A 300 4.03 -10.76 53.51
C VAL A 300 4.29 -12.02 52.69
N ASN A 301 5.43 -12.64 52.99
CA ASN A 301 5.73 -14.04 52.70
C ASN A 301 5.19 -14.90 53.85
N PRO A 302 4.74 -16.14 53.59
CA PRO A 302 5.25 -17.21 54.43
C PRO A 302 5.66 -18.46 53.63
N GLU A 303 6.94 -18.80 53.72
CA GLU A 303 7.41 -20.19 53.61
C GLU A 303 7.02 -20.97 54.86
N THR A 304 6.47 -22.17 54.70
CA THR A 304 6.95 -23.36 55.44
C THR A 304 6.35 -24.65 54.83
N SER A 305 7.25 -25.58 54.53
CA SER A 305 7.17 -27.03 54.81
C SER A 305 7.28 -27.99 53.62
N GLU A 306 8.41 -28.71 53.64
CA GLU A 306 8.53 -30.17 53.53
C GLU A 306 8.20 -30.85 52.18
N ASN A 307 9.23 -31.36 51.48
CA ASN A 307 9.71 -32.73 51.74
C ASN A 307 10.93 -33.11 50.89
N MET A 308 11.92 -33.69 51.56
CA MET A 308 13.00 -34.50 50.99
C MET A 308 12.49 -35.90 50.67
N THR A 309 12.89 -36.48 49.55
CA THR A 309 13.78 -37.66 49.50
C THR A 309 14.45 -37.71 48.14
#